data_AF-A0A1N6H1D2-F1
#
_entry.id   AF-A0A1N6H1D2-F1
#
_cell.length_a   1.000
_cell.length_b   1.000
_cell.length_c   1.000
_cell.angle_alpha   90.00
_cell.angle_beta   90.00
_cell.angle_gamma   90.00
#
_symmetry.space_group_name_H-M   'P 1'
#
loop_
_entity.id
_entity.type
_entity.pdbx_description
1 polymer ?
#
loop_
_entity_poly.entity_id
_entity_poly.type
_entity_poly.pdbx_seq_one_letter_code
_entity_poly.pdbx_strand_id
1 'polypeptide(L)'
;MQLTMKIFKLISIVSYMMICSIDSKGFPIFVLLLIYLVDFFQSFTYNNLEISWNSFITCILTIGTLSVFLKCRKYKDKYLLIFCFISLLLSTIIYTGILNPSNYYYQNQSLKWFAIPFFVFVLSSLSLIILNFKRVKN
;
A
#
# COMPACT_ATOMS: atom_id res chain seq x y z
N MET A 1 18.27 10.06 -11.43
CA MET A 1 17.84 9.44 -10.17
C MET A 1 18.88 8.40 -9.79
N GLN A 2 19.55 8.54 -8.64
CA GLN A 2 20.56 7.59 -8.20
C GLN A 2 19.97 6.17 -8.16
N LEU A 3 20.68 5.19 -8.71
CA LEU A 3 20.24 3.80 -8.87
C LEU A 3 19.68 3.22 -7.55
N THR A 4 20.36 3.51 -6.43
CA THR A 4 19.95 3.16 -5.07
C THR A 4 18.54 3.64 -4.72
N MET A 5 18.18 4.89 -5.03
CA MET A 5 16.82 5.39 -4.77
C MET A 5 15.76 4.65 -5.58
N LYS A 6 16.07 4.21 -6.80
CA LYS A 6 15.13 3.43 -7.62
C LYS A 6 14.86 2.07 -6.99
N ILE A 7 15.93 1.43 -6.54
CA ILE A 7 15.88 0.13 -5.88
C ILE A 7 15.03 0.21 -4.61
N PHE A 8 15.29 1.17 -3.72
CA PHE A 8 14.48 1.33 -2.50
C PHE A 8 12.99 1.60 -2.79
N LYS A 9 12.66 2.38 -3.84
CA LYS A 9 11.27 2.60 -4.22
C LYS A 9 10.59 1.32 -4.68
N LEU A 10 11.26 0.57 -5.56
CA LEU A 10 10.75 -0.71 -6.05
C LEU A 10 10.56 -1.70 -4.89
N ILE A 11 11.53 -1.80 -3.99
CA ILE A 11 11.41 -2.64 -2.79
C ILE A 11 10.19 -2.21 -1.97
N SER A 12 10.04 -0.92 -1.65
CA SER A 12 8.88 -0.40 -0.91
C SER A 12 7.55 -0.77 -1.58
N ILE A 13 7.45 -0.64 -2.90
CA ILE A 13 6.21 -0.92 -3.64
C ILE A 13 5.91 -2.41 -3.63
N VAL A 14 6.91 -3.24 -3.96
CA VAL A 14 6.73 -4.70 -3.98
C VAL A 14 6.38 -5.20 -2.58
N SER A 15 7.07 -4.73 -1.54
CA SER A 15 6.75 -5.09 -0.16
C SER A 15 5.34 -4.64 0.24
N TYR A 16 4.94 -3.43 -0.16
CA TYR A 16 3.58 -2.94 0.11
C TYR A 16 2.52 -3.81 -0.57
N MET A 17 2.70 -4.15 -1.85
CA MET A 17 1.75 -4.99 -2.59
C MET A 17 1.64 -6.41 -2.02
N MET A 18 2.68 -6.89 -1.36
CA MET A 18 2.74 -8.21 -0.71
C MET A 18 2.19 -8.23 0.72
N ILE A 19 1.78 -7.09 1.28
CA ILE A 19 1.14 -7.06 2.61
C ILE A 19 -0.17 -7.86 2.53
N CYS A 20 -0.27 -8.92 3.31
CA CYS A 20 -1.48 -9.74 3.40
C CYS A 20 -2.51 -9.13 4.34
N SER A 21 -3.80 -9.28 4.02
CA SER A 21 -4.87 -8.98 4.97
C SER A 21 -4.88 -9.95 6.14
N ILE A 22 -5.51 -9.52 7.23
CA ILE A 22 -5.57 -10.29 8.48
C ILE A 22 -6.89 -11.10 8.55
N ASP A 23 -7.75 -10.90 7.56
CA ASP A 23 -9.02 -11.61 7.38
C ASP A 23 -8.82 -13.10 7.04
N SER A 24 -9.91 -13.86 7.05
CA SER A 24 -9.93 -15.31 6.80
C SER A 24 -9.28 -15.76 5.47
N LYS A 25 -9.23 -14.88 4.47
CA LYS A 25 -8.66 -15.18 3.15
C LYS A 25 -7.17 -14.80 3.02
N GLY A 26 -6.65 -13.94 3.90
CA GLY A 26 -5.23 -13.57 3.94
C GLY A 26 -4.65 -13.00 2.64
N PHE A 27 -5.47 -12.36 1.81
CA PHE A 27 -5.04 -11.95 0.47
C PHE A 27 -4.05 -10.78 0.50
N PRO A 28 -3.02 -10.78 -0.36
CA PRO A 28 -2.13 -9.63 -0.49
C PRO A 28 -2.87 -8.42 -1.09
N ILE A 29 -2.40 -7.21 -0.79
CA ILE A 29 -2.99 -5.96 -1.29
C ILE A 29 -3.15 -5.97 -2.82
N PHE A 30 -2.21 -6.56 -3.58
CA PHE A 30 -2.36 -6.65 -5.03
C PHE A 30 -3.62 -7.44 -5.46
N VAL A 31 -3.93 -8.54 -4.76
CA VAL A 31 -5.12 -9.35 -5.04
C VAL A 31 -6.37 -8.58 -4.63
N LEU A 32 -6.35 -7.89 -3.50
CA LEU A 32 -7.47 -7.05 -3.06
C LEU A 32 -7.79 -5.93 -4.05
N LEU A 33 -6.77 -5.26 -4.60
CA LEU A 33 -6.96 -4.25 -5.64
C LEU A 33 -7.65 -4.84 -6.88
N LEU A 34 -7.24 -6.03 -7.32
CA LEU A 34 -7.88 -6.73 -8.44
C LEU A 34 -9.34 -7.08 -8.13
N ILE A 35 -9.60 -7.63 -6.94
CA ILE A 35 -10.96 -7.97 -6.50
C ILE A 35 -11.86 -6.73 -6.50
N TYR A 36 -11.41 -5.60 -5.93
CA TYR A 36 -12.20 -4.37 -5.90
C TYR A 36 -12.46 -3.78 -7.28
N LEU A 37 -11.53 -3.92 -8.23
CA LEU A 37 -11.77 -3.54 -9.62
C LEU A 37 -12.81 -4.44 -10.29
N VAL A 38 -12.68 -5.76 -10.14
CA VAL A 38 -13.64 -6.72 -10.72
C VAL A 38 -15.04 -6.51 -10.14
N ASP A 39 -15.15 -6.36 -8.82
CA ASP A 39 -16.42 -6.14 -8.12
C ASP A 39 -17.13 -4.87 -8.62
N PHE A 40 -16.37 -3.79 -8.80
CA PHE A 40 -16.90 -2.54 -9.36
C PHE A 40 -17.41 -2.72 -10.79
N PHE A 41 -16.65 -3.37 -11.69
CA PHE A 41 -17.10 -3.60 -13.08
C PHE A 41 -18.27 -4.58 -13.17
N GLN A 42 -18.30 -5.61 -12.32
CA GLN A 42 -19.43 -6.54 -12.23
C GLN A 42 -20.71 -5.83 -11.77
N SER A 43 -20.59 -4.86 -10.85
CA SER A 43 -21.74 -4.07 -10.37
C SER A 43 -22.43 -3.26 -11.48
N PHE A 44 -21.73 -2.90 -12.56
CA PHE A 44 -22.36 -2.29 -13.75
C PHE A 44 -23.08 -3.31 -14.66
N THR A 45 -22.66 -4.57 -14.61
CA THR A 45 -23.20 -5.63 -15.48
C THR A 45 -24.38 -6.33 -14.82
N TYR A 46 -24.36 -6.47 -13.50
CA TYR A 46 -25.39 -7.12 -12.70
C TYR A 46 -26.17 -6.07 -11.89
N ASN A 47 -27.38 -5.74 -12.34
CA ASN A 47 -28.28 -4.74 -11.73
C ASN A 47 -28.68 -4.99 -10.26
N ASN A 48 -28.28 -6.12 -9.67
CA ASN A 48 -28.66 -6.51 -8.31
C ASN A 48 -27.53 -6.34 -7.29
N LEU A 49 -26.35 -5.86 -7.72
CA LEU A 49 -25.22 -5.59 -6.82
C LEU A 49 -25.16 -4.09 -6.51
N GLU A 50 -25.10 -3.75 -5.23
CA GLU A 50 -24.83 -2.37 -4.82
C GLU A 50 -23.41 -1.98 -5.25
N ILE A 51 -23.27 -0.82 -5.90
CA ILE A 51 -21.97 -0.34 -6.38
C ILE A 51 -21.10 0.02 -5.17
N SER A 52 -20.01 -0.71 -4.98
CA SER A 52 -19.02 -0.50 -3.92
C SER A 52 -18.09 0.70 -4.21
N TRP A 53 -18.66 1.92 -4.30
CA TRP A 53 -17.93 3.15 -4.62
C TRP A 53 -16.71 3.39 -3.72
N ASN A 54 -16.82 3.08 -2.42
CA ASN A 54 -15.72 3.26 -1.47
C ASN A 54 -14.51 2.38 -1.82
N SER A 55 -14.74 1.10 -2.16
CA SER A 55 -13.69 0.16 -2.55
C SER A 55 -13.00 0.58 -3.85
N PHE A 56 -13.76 1.12 -4.80
CA PHE A 56 -13.22 1.60 -6.07
C PHE A 56 -12.39 2.88 -5.89
N ILE A 57 -12.91 3.86 -5.15
CA ILE A 57 -12.21 5.12 -4.87
C ILE A 57 -10.91 4.85 -4.11
N THR A 58 -10.96 4.00 -3.08
CA THR A 58 -9.76 3.61 -2.33
C THR A 58 -8.74 2.93 -3.24
N CYS A 59 -9.17 2.01 -4.11
CA CYS A 59 -8.32 1.36 -5.11
C CYS A 59 -7.60 2.37 -6.02
N ILE A 60 -8.34 3.31 -6.63
CA ILE A 60 -7.77 4.37 -7.48
C ILE A 60 -6.78 5.23 -6.70
N LEU A 61 -7.12 5.64 -5.47
CA LEU A 61 -6.24 6.45 -4.64
C LEU A 61 -4.93 5.72 -4.31
N THR A 62 -4.97 4.42 -4.03
CA THR A 62 -3.75 3.63 -3.86
C THR A 62 -2.90 3.55 -5.12
N ILE A 63 -3.51 3.31 -6.29
CA ILE A 63 -2.77 3.26 -7.56
C ILE A 63 -2.15 4.62 -7.88
N GLY A 64 -2.90 5.70 -7.63
CA GLY A 64 -2.44 7.08 -7.78
C GLY A 64 -1.27 7.40 -6.85
N THR A 65 -1.37 7.05 -5.57
CA THR A 65 -0.31 7.29 -4.58
C THR A 65 0.95 6.49 -4.88
N LEU A 66 0.84 5.22 -5.30
CA LEU A 66 1.98 4.41 -5.77
C LEU A 66 2.64 5.03 -7.01
N SER A 67 1.84 5.51 -7.96
CA SER A 67 2.33 6.16 -9.18
C SER A 67 3.08 7.45 -8.89
N VAL A 68 2.56 8.27 -7.97
CA VAL A 68 3.20 9.51 -7.52
C VAL A 68 4.48 9.20 -6.73
N PHE A 69 4.44 8.20 -5.83
CA PHE A 69 5.60 7.74 -5.07
C PHE A 69 6.77 7.33 -5.98
N LEU A 70 6.50 6.62 -7.08
CA LEU A 70 7.48 6.29 -8.12
C LEU A 70 8.10 7.53 -8.76
N LYS A 71 7.28 8.54 -9.07
CA LYS A 71 7.69 9.75 -9.81
C LYS A 71 8.43 10.79 -8.95
N CYS A 72 8.34 10.75 -7.62
CA CYS A 72 9.02 11.72 -6.74
C CYS A 72 10.53 11.84 -7.03
N ARG A 73 11.03 13.06 -7.24
CA ARG A 73 12.45 13.34 -7.46
C ARG A 73 13.17 13.59 -6.15
N LYS A 74 14.45 13.18 -6.10
CA LYS A 74 15.34 13.41 -4.97
C LYS A 74 15.45 14.91 -4.68
N TYR A 75 15.41 15.30 -3.42
CA TYR A 75 15.51 16.66 -2.87
C TYR A 75 14.37 17.64 -3.20
N LYS A 76 13.77 17.58 -4.39
CA LYS A 76 12.62 18.43 -4.76
C LYS A 76 11.34 18.00 -4.05
N ASP A 77 11.02 16.71 -4.08
CA ASP A 77 9.70 16.21 -3.70
C ASP A 77 9.71 15.53 -2.32
N LYS A 78 10.55 16.01 -1.40
CA LYS A 78 10.79 15.36 -0.10
C LYS A 78 9.53 15.27 0.78
N TYR A 79 8.72 16.32 0.83
CA TYR A 79 7.46 16.33 1.58
C TYR A 79 6.38 15.51 0.90
N LEU A 80 6.37 15.52 -0.43
CA LEU A 80 5.45 14.71 -1.22
C LEU A 80 5.71 13.22 -0.99
N LEU A 81 6.98 12.82 -0.90
CA LEU A 81 7.37 11.45 -0.61
C LEU A 81 6.91 11.00 0.78
N ILE A 82 7.04 11.86 1.79
CA ILE A 82 6.52 11.60 3.14
C ILE A 82 4.99 11.46 3.11
N PHE A 83 4.31 12.35 2.39
CA PHE A 83 2.86 12.29 2.25
C PHE A 83 2.41 10.97 1.60
N CYS A 84 3.06 10.54 0.52
CA CYS A 84 2.81 9.23 -0.09
C CYS A 84 3.05 8.08 0.89
N PHE A 85 4.12 8.12 1.67
CA PHE A 85 4.39 7.10 2.68
C PHE A 85 3.29 7.02 3.74
N ILE A 86 2.88 8.16 4.31
CA ILE A 86 1.80 8.23 5.30
C ILE A 86 0.47 7.74 4.71
N SER A 87 0.15 8.16 3.49
CA SER A 87 -1.08 7.75 2.80
C SER A 87 -1.11 6.24 2.52
N LEU A 88 0.01 5.66 2.07
CA LEU A 88 0.14 4.22 1.90
C LEU A 88 0.04 3.49 3.24
N LEU A 89 0.62 4.01 4.32
CA LEU A 89 0.50 3.43 5.65
C LEU A 89 -0.95 3.41 6.15
N LEU A 90 -1.68 4.52 6.01
CA LEU A 90 -3.11 4.58 6.30
C LEU A 90 -3.92 3.58 5.48
N SER A 91 -3.60 3.44 4.19
CA SER A 91 -4.28 2.46 3.34
C SER A 91 -4.06 1.02 3.80
N THR A 92 -2.91 0.68 4.40
CA THR A 92 -2.70 -0.68 4.94
C THR A 92 -3.72 -1.01 6.01
N ILE A 93 -4.12 -0.06 6.85
CA ILE A 93 -5.14 -0.25 7.89
C ILE A 93 -6.50 -0.61 7.26
N ILE A 94 -6.83 0.03 6.13
CA ILE A 94 -8.08 -0.21 5.39
C ILE A 94 -8.05 -1.59 4.73
N TYR A 95 -7.00 -1.90 3.96
CA TYR A 95 -6.92 -3.16 3.22
C TYR A 95 -6.74 -4.39 4.10
N THR A 96 -6.11 -4.24 5.26
CA THR A 96 -5.80 -5.38 6.13
C THR A 96 -6.93 -5.76 7.05
N GLY A 97 -7.92 -4.89 7.23
CA GLY A 97 -9.03 -5.12 8.16
C GLY A 97 -8.59 -5.20 9.62
N ILE A 98 -7.42 -4.66 9.97
CA ILE A 98 -6.82 -4.82 11.32
C ILE A 98 -7.68 -4.21 12.44
N LEU A 99 -8.51 -3.22 12.11
CA LEU A 99 -9.43 -2.58 13.04
C LEU A 99 -10.79 -3.28 13.13
N ASN A 100 -11.05 -4.30 12.31
CA ASN A 100 -12.33 -5.00 12.32
C ASN A 100 -12.32 -6.10 13.40
N PRO A 101 -13.17 -6.00 14.44
CA PRO A 101 -13.15 -6.94 15.56
C PRO A 101 -13.57 -8.37 15.16
N SER A 102 -14.28 -8.55 14.04
CA SER A 102 -14.60 -9.88 13.54
C SER A 102 -13.38 -10.70 13.09
N ASN A 103 -12.24 -10.04 12.87
CA ASN A 103 -11.00 -10.68 12.42
C ASN A 103 -10.07 -11.12 13.56
N TYR A 104 -10.41 -10.85 14.83
CA TYR A 104 -9.57 -11.22 15.98
C TYR A 104 -9.25 -12.72 16.04
N TYR A 105 -10.15 -13.57 15.56
CA TYR A 105 -9.96 -15.04 15.57
C TYR A 105 -8.89 -15.50 14.57
N TYR A 106 -8.80 -14.84 13.40
CA TYR A 106 -7.84 -15.17 12.34
C TYR A 106 -6.49 -14.47 12.52
N GLN A 107 -6.44 -13.51 13.45
CA GLN A 107 -5.30 -12.64 13.70
C GLN A 107 -4.01 -13.43 13.97
N ASN A 108 -4.08 -14.52 14.74
CA ASN A 108 -2.90 -15.27 15.17
C ASN A 108 -2.20 -16.05 14.05
N GLN A 109 -2.91 -16.49 13.01
CA GLN A 109 -2.32 -17.22 11.88
C GLN A 109 -1.83 -16.28 10.77
N SER A 110 -2.61 -15.23 10.49
CA SER A 110 -2.31 -14.28 9.41
C SER A 110 -1.26 -13.22 9.80
N LEU A 111 -0.99 -13.01 11.11
CA LEU A 111 -0.06 -11.99 11.58
C LEU A 111 1.33 -12.11 10.98
N LYS A 112 1.85 -13.34 10.81
CA LYS A 112 3.21 -13.57 10.30
C LYS A 112 3.34 -13.12 8.85
N TRP A 113 2.34 -13.44 8.03
CA TRP A 113 2.28 -13.08 6.61
C TRP A 113 2.00 -11.60 6.39
N PHE A 114 1.34 -10.93 7.33
CA PHE A 114 1.21 -9.48 7.36
C PHE A 114 2.51 -8.79 7.81
N ALA A 115 3.11 -9.25 8.92
CA ALA A 115 4.19 -8.55 9.61
C ALA A 115 5.46 -8.42 8.77
N ILE A 116 5.90 -9.51 8.11
CA ILE A 116 7.16 -9.52 7.34
C ILE A 116 7.14 -8.46 6.21
N PRO A 117 6.21 -8.50 5.24
CA PRO A 117 6.16 -7.49 4.17
C PRO A 117 5.88 -6.08 4.70
N PHE A 118 5.10 -5.95 5.78
CA PHE A 118 4.84 -4.67 6.42
C PHE A 118 6.12 -4.04 6.99
N PHE A 119 6.94 -4.80 7.74
CA PHE A 119 8.21 -4.30 8.26
C PHE A 119 9.19 -3.95 7.16
N VAL A 120 9.29 -4.77 6.11
CA VAL A 120 10.13 -4.47 4.95
C VAL A 120 9.69 -3.15 4.30
N PHE A 121 8.39 -2.93 4.11
CA PHE A 121 7.83 -1.69 3.57
C PHE A 121 8.15 -0.47 4.43
N VAL A 122 8.00 -0.58 5.74
CA VAL A 122 8.30 0.53 6.67
C VAL A 122 9.79 0.86 6.65
N LEU A 123 10.66 -0.15 6.78
CA LEU A 123 12.11 0.05 6.82
C LEU A 123 12.66 0.58 5.50
N SER A 124 12.19 0.06 4.37
CA SER A 124 12.61 0.54 3.05
C SER A 124 12.17 1.98 2.81
N SER A 125 10.95 2.34 3.21
CA SER A 125 10.40 3.68 3.04
C SER A 125 11.07 4.70 3.96
N LEU A 126 11.34 4.34 5.22
CA LEU A 126 12.10 5.18 6.15
C LEU A 126 13.53 5.42 5.65
N SER A 127 14.21 4.37 5.18
CA SER A 127 15.54 4.49 4.58
C SER A 127 15.53 5.47 3.39
N LEU A 128 14.48 5.41 2.58
CA LEU A 128 14.28 6.29 1.43
C LEU A 128 14.07 7.75 1.85
N ILE A 129 13.28 7.99 2.89
CA ILE A 129 13.07 9.33 3.47
C ILE A 129 14.41 9.87 3.99
N ILE A 130 15.16 9.10 4.78
CA ILE A 130 16.46 9.51 5.31
C ILE A 130 17.45 9.86 4.18
N LEU A 131 17.53 9.02 3.14
CA LEU A 131 18.37 9.27 1.97
C LEU A 131 17.96 10.52 1.18
N ASN A 132 16.68 10.90 1.24
CA ASN A 132 16.16 12.09 0.58
C ASN A 132 16.43 13.37 1.37
N PHE A 133 16.56 13.28 2.70
CA PHE A 133 16.89 14.39 3.59
C PHE A 133 18.39 14.57 3.85
N LYS A 134 19.19 13.52 3.68
CA LYS A 134 20.65 13.61 3.81
C LYS A 134 21.19 14.56 2.73
N ARG A 135 21.50 15.80 3.12
CA ARG A 135 22.19 16.78 2.26
C ARG A 135 23.43 16.11 1.66
N VAL A 136 23.64 16.30 0.36
CA VAL A 136 24.99 16.16 -0.19
C VAL A 136 25.82 17.20 0.58
N LYS A 137 26.76 16.76 1.43
CA LYS A 137 27.87 17.63 1.82
C LYS A 137 28.60 17.93 0.52
N ASN A 138 28.34 19.10 -0.04
CA ASN A 138 29.30 19.74 -0.95
C ASN A 138 30.52 20.14 -0.11
#